data_AF-A0A7S2L0C1-F1
#
_entry.id   AF-A0A7S2L0C1-F1
#
_cell.length_a   1.000
_cell.length_b   1.000
_cell.length_c   1.000
_cell.angle_alpha   90.00
_cell.angle_beta   90.00
_cell.angle_gamma   90.00
#
_symmetry.space_group_name_H-M   'P 1'
#
loop_
_entity.id
_entity.type
_entity.pdbx_description
1 polymer ?
#
loop_
_entity_poly.entity_id
_entity_poly.type
_entity_poly.pdbx_seq_one_letter_code
_entity_poly.pdbx_strand_id
1 'polypeptide(L)'
;LSGSLPTELALLRSLERLYISSFNGLAGTIPTEYGKLKNMQSLTLSGDLTGPIPTELGKLEKLRTLRLSANELTGTIPTELGNLKSLESLFLENNDLDGTIPRELGQLKAMTILSVKKNDQLYGPVPQEVCENMPIWLMYGCGVKCECTRGCDEPCTP
;
A
#
# COMPACT_ATOMS: atom_id res chain seq x y z
N LEU A 1 -22.12 -5.72 9.08
CA LEU A 1 -21.27 -6.39 8.07
C LEU A 1 -20.32 -7.27 8.85
N SER A 2 -20.04 -8.47 8.37
CA SER A 2 -19.02 -9.41 8.86
C SER A 2 -18.80 -10.44 7.75
N GLY A 3 -17.63 -11.10 7.72
CA GLY A 3 -17.28 -12.04 6.64
C GLY A 3 -16.31 -11.43 5.63
N SER A 4 -16.33 -11.89 4.38
CA SER A 4 -15.38 -11.42 3.36
C SER A 4 -15.78 -10.10 2.71
N LEU A 5 -14.80 -9.42 2.11
CA LEU A 5 -15.05 -8.26 1.24
C LEU A 5 -15.91 -8.69 0.03
N PRO A 6 -17.11 -8.11 -0.17
CA PRO A 6 -18.02 -8.55 -1.22
C PRO A 6 -17.53 -8.10 -2.60
N THR A 7 -17.33 -9.06 -3.49
CA THR A 7 -16.86 -8.80 -4.87
C THR A 7 -17.86 -7.96 -5.68
N GLU A 8 -19.14 -7.98 -5.29
CA GLU A 8 -20.25 -7.26 -5.91
C GLU A 8 -20.07 -5.74 -5.83
N LEU A 9 -19.29 -5.23 -4.88
CA LEU A 9 -18.96 -3.79 -4.83
C LEU A 9 -18.24 -3.34 -6.11
N ALA A 10 -17.54 -4.24 -6.79
CA ALA A 10 -16.91 -3.96 -8.09
C ALA A 10 -17.92 -3.66 -9.22
N LEU A 11 -19.22 -3.95 -9.02
CA LEU A 11 -20.29 -3.59 -9.95
C LEU A 11 -20.64 -2.10 -9.90
N LEU A 12 -20.30 -1.42 -8.80
CA LEU A 12 -20.55 0.01 -8.60
C LEU A 12 -19.51 0.86 -9.34
N ARG A 13 -19.62 0.90 -10.67
CA ARG A 13 -18.64 1.57 -11.57
C ARG A 13 -18.45 3.07 -11.29
N SER A 14 -19.40 3.73 -10.63
CA SER A 14 -19.32 5.14 -10.23
C SER A 14 -18.70 5.36 -8.85
N LEU A 15 -18.29 4.31 -8.15
CA LEU A 15 -17.75 4.42 -6.80
C LEU A 15 -16.39 5.14 -6.84
N GLU A 16 -16.30 6.27 -6.15
CA GLU A 16 -15.09 7.09 -6.07
C GLU A 16 -14.36 6.91 -4.75
N ARG A 17 -15.08 6.59 -3.68
CA ARG A 17 -14.51 6.44 -2.34
C ARG A 17 -15.12 5.23 -1.69
N LEU A 18 -14.27 4.36 -1.17
CA LEU A 18 -14.66 3.22 -0.36
C LEU A 18 -13.88 3.26 0.94
N TYR A 19 -14.60 3.37 2.05
CA TYR A 19 -14.03 3.33 3.39
C TYR A 19 -14.65 2.15 4.14
N ILE A 20 -13.82 1.19 4.50
CA ILE A 20 -14.18 0.01 5.28
C ILE A 20 -13.25 -0.02 6.49
N SER A 21 -13.85 0.03 7.69
CA SER A 21 -13.13 0.01 8.97
C SER A 21 -13.18 -1.36 9.63
N SER A 22 -12.20 -1.60 10.50
CA SER A 22 -12.01 -2.86 11.25
C SER A 22 -13.19 -3.24 12.13
N PHE A 23 -14.01 -2.27 12.56
CA PHE A 23 -15.23 -2.50 13.32
C PHE A 23 -16.30 -3.31 12.57
N ASN A 24 -16.14 -3.51 11.25
CA ASN A 24 -17.06 -4.32 10.46
C ASN A 24 -16.74 -5.82 10.47
N GLY A 25 -15.75 -6.30 11.24
CA GLY A 25 -15.41 -7.73 11.32
C GLY A 25 -15.22 -8.37 9.94
N LEU A 26 -14.68 -7.58 9.00
CA LEU A 26 -14.41 -8.01 7.64
C LEU A 26 -13.01 -8.62 7.60
N ALA A 27 -12.92 -9.82 7.05
CA ALA A 27 -11.74 -10.66 7.05
C ALA A 27 -11.52 -11.31 5.67
N GLY A 28 -10.39 -12.00 5.50
CA GLY A 28 -10.05 -12.66 4.23
C GLY A 28 -9.40 -11.73 3.23
N THR A 29 -9.43 -12.07 1.95
CA THR A 29 -8.59 -11.41 0.95
C THR A 29 -9.23 -10.17 0.32
N ILE A 30 -8.39 -9.26 -0.18
CA ILE A 30 -8.84 -8.15 -1.03
C ILE A 30 -9.26 -8.74 -2.40
N PRO A 31 -10.51 -8.51 -2.88
CA PRO A 31 -10.95 -9.05 -4.15
C PRO A 31 -10.19 -8.45 -5.35
N THR A 32 -9.73 -9.30 -6.26
CA THR A 32 -9.12 -8.86 -7.54
C THR A 32 -10.08 -8.01 -8.38
N GLU A 33 -11.39 -8.23 -8.21
CA GLU A 33 -12.47 -7.52 -8.87
C GLU A 33 -12.45 -6.02 -8.58
N TYR A 34 -11.88 -5.59 -7.45
CA TYR A 34 -11.80 -4.18 -7.10
C TYR A 34 -10.97 -3.38 -8.12
N GLY A 35 -10.10 -4.01 -8.92
CA GLY A 35 -9.45 -3.37 -10.06
C GLY A 35 -10.39 -2.90 -11.19
N LYS A 36 -11.69 -3.26 -11.13
CA LYS A 36 -12.75 -2.79 -12.04
C LYS A 36 -13.31 -1.41 -11.64
N LEU A 37 -13.01 -0.90 -10.45
CA LEU A 37 -13.52 0.37 -9.91
C LEU A 37 -12.79 1.59 -10.50
N LYS A 38 -12.91 1.81 -11.81
CA LYS A 38 -12.11 2.80 -12.56
C LYS A 38 -12.25 4.26 -12.12
N ASN A 39 -13.29 4.59 -11.35
CA ASN A 39 -13.49 5.93 -10.79
C ASN A 39 -12.98 6.10 -9.37
N MET A 40 -12.40 5.05 -8.76
CA MET A 40 -11.90 5.08 -7.40
C MET A 40 -10.78 6.11 -7.25
N GLN A 41 -10.95 6.99 -6.27
CA GLN A 41 -10.03 8.03 -5.84
C GLN A 41 -9.48 7.74 -4.44
N SER A 42 -10.25 7.09 -3.58
CA SER A 42 -9.82 6.76 -2.22
C SER A 42 -10.31 5.37 -1.81
N LEU A 43 -9.38 4.46 -1.58
CA LEU A 43 -9.66 3.11 -1.10
C LEU A 43 -9.00 2.93 0.27
N THR A 44 -9.82 2.83 1.30
CA THR A 44 -9.38 2.55 2.67
C THR A 44 -10.02 1.26 3.15
N LEU A 45 -9.19 0.25 3.42
CA LEU A 45 -9.60 -1.05 3.92
C LEU A 45 -8.79 -1.36 5.18
N SER A 46 -9.47 -1.55 6.31
CA SER A 46 -8.88 -1.97 7.57
C SER A 46 -9.79 -3.01 8.23
N GLY A 47 -9.19 -4.01 8.87
CA GLY A 47 -9.84 -5.19 9.43
C GLY A 47 -8.85 -6.34 9.56
N ASP A 48 -9.36 -7.57 9.50
CA ASP A 48 -8.56 -8.80 9.60
C ASP A 48 -8.29 -9.35 8.19
N LEU A 49 -7.90 -8.45 7.27
CA LEU A 49 -7.67 -8.82 5.87
C LEU A 49 -6.34 -9.56 5.72
N THR A 50 -6.35 -10.68 5.00
CA THR A 50 -5.22 -11.58 4.83
C THR A 50 -4.82 -11.72 3.36
N GLY A 51 -3.70 -12.39 3.12
CA GLY A 51 -3.23 -12.70 1.77
C GLY A 51 -2.59 -11.52 1.05
N PRO A 52 -2.29 -11.66 -0.25
CA PRO A 52 -1.53 -10.65 -0.98
C PRO A 52 -2.36 -9.44 -1.37
N ILE A 53 -1.67 -8.31 -1.55
CA ILE A 53 -2.23 -7.13 -2.24
C ILE A 53 -2.43 -7.51 -3.72
N PRO A 54 -3.65 -7.45 -4.27
CA PRO A 54 -3.89 -7.80 -5.67
C PRO A 54 -3.21 -6.85 -6.64
N THR A 55 -2.55 -7.39 -7.67
CA THR A 55 -1.92 -6.60 -8.74
C THR A 55 -2.95 -5.78 -9.52
N GLU A 56 -4.22 -6.22 -9.54
CA GLU A 56 -5.34 -5.52 -10.16
C GLU A 56 -5.60 -4.13 -9.60
N LEU A 57 -5.21 -3.86 -8.34
CA LEU A 57 -5.30 -2.52 -7.77
C LEU A 57 -4.45 -1.51 -8.53
N GLY A 58 -3.38 -1.94 -9.20
CA GLY A 58 -2.57 -1.11 -10.10
C GLY A 58 -3.32 -0.58 -11.32
N LYS A 59 -4.55 -1.05 -11.58
CA LYS A 59 -5.41 -0.60 -12.69
C LYS A 59 -6.32 0.58 -12.32
N LEU A 60 -6.19 1.14 -11.11
CA LEU A 60 -7.03 2.22 -10.58
C LEU A 60 -6.38 3.60 -10.81
N GLU A 61 -6.26 4.02 -12.07
CA GLU A 61 -5.47 5.20 -12.48
C GLU A 61 -5.85 6.52 -11.80
N LYS A 62 -7.10 6.65 -11.31
CA LYS A 62 -7.61 7.84 -10.60
C LYS A 62 -7.36 7.81 -9.08
N LEU A 63 -6.78 6.72 -8.56
CA LEU A 63 -6.59 6.53 -7.12
C LEU A 63 -5.56 7.52 -6.59
N ARG A 64 -5.96 8.30 -5.58
CA ARG A 64 -5.12 9.27 -4.86
C ARG A 64 -4.69 8.74 -3.50
N THR A 65 -5.54 7.95 -2.85
CA THR A 65 -5.24 7.36 -1.55
C THR A 65 -5.51 5.87 -1.57
N LEU A 66 -4.48 5.09 -1.23
CA LEU A 66 -4.60 3.67 -0.91
C LEU A 66 -4.16 3.45 0.53
N ARG A 67 -5.10 3.09 1.40
CA ARG A 67 -4.83 2.75 2.80
C ARG A 67 -5.24 1.32 3.08
N LEU A 68 -4.24 0.48 3.30
CA LEU A 68 -4.35 -0.92 3.69
C LEU A 68 -3.64 -1.18 5.04
N SER A 69 -3.43 -0.13 5.83
CA SER A 69 -2.77 -0.19 7.12
C SER A 69 -3.57 -0.97 8.16
N ALA A 70 -2.89 -1.68 9.07
CA ALA A 70 -3.48 -2.47 10.14
C ALA A 70 -4.43 -3.56 9.61
N ASN A 71 -3.82 -4.50 8.89
CA ASN A 71 -4.40 -5.79 8.49
C ASN A 71 -3.32 -6.89 8.67
N GLU A 72 -3.59 -8.10 8.19
CA GLU A 72 -2.71 -9.28 8.19
C GLU A 72 -2.26 -9.62 6.74
N LEU A 73 -2.04 -8.59 5.90
CA LEU A 73 -1.68 -8.80 4.50
C LEU A 73 -0.26 -9.35 4.38
N THR A 74 -0.07 -10.34 3.51
CA THR A 74 1.19 -11.08 3.33
C THR A 74 1.74 -10.93 1.91
N GLY A 75 2.97 -11.39 1.67
CA GLY A 75 3.58 -11.38 0.34
C GLY A 75 4.10 -10.00 -0.06
N THR A 76 4.50 -9.86 -1.33
CA THR A 76 5.23 -8.68 -1.79
C THR A 76 4.34 -7.49 -2.09
N ILE A 77 4.93 -6.29 -2.04
CA ILE A 77 4.30 -5.08 -2.59
C ILE A 77 4.27 -5.19 -4.12
N PRO A 78 3.09 -5.16 -4.79
CA PRO A 78 3.03 -5.31 -6.24
C PRO A 78 3.70 -4.17 -7.00
N THR A 79 4.51 -4.51 -8.00
CA THR A 79 5.15 -3.52 -8.90
C THR A 79 4.12 -2.68 -9.66
N GLU A 80 2.93 -3.25 -9.90
CA GLU A 80 1.81 -2.64 -10.60
C GLU A 80 1.25 -1.41 -9.87
N LEU A 81 1.48 -1.27 -8.56
CA LEU A 81 1.15 -0.04 -7.83
C LEU A 81 1.92 1.17 -8.39
N GLY A 82 3.08 0.96 -9.03
CA GLY A 82 3.82 2.00 -9.76
C GLY A 82 3.07 2.57 -10.97
N ASN A 83 1.98 1.95 -11.43
CA ASN A 83 1.12 2.47 -12.50
C ASN A 83 0.16 3.57 -12.02
N LEU A 84 -0.02 3.73 -10.71
CA LEU A 84 -1.00 4.65 -10.12
C LEU A 84 -0.51 6.11 -10.13
N LYS A 85 -0.39 6.71 -11.31
CA LYS A 85 0.26 8.04 -11.48
C LYS A 85 -0.41 9.18 -10.70
N SER A 86 -1.68 9.02 -10.30
CA SER A 86 -2.41 9.98 -9.46
C SER A 86 -2.24 9.74 -7.95
N LEU A 87 -1.52 8.70 -7.53
CA LEU A 87 -1.43 8.30 -6.13
C LEU A 87 -0.61 9.31 -5.34
N GLU A 88 -1.22 9.84 -4.29
CA GLU A 88 -0.63 10.83 -3.38
C GLU A 88 -0.21 10.20 -2.06
N SER A 89 -0.92 9.18 -1.60
CA SER A 89 -0.65 8.53 -0.31
C SER A 89 -0.85 7.03 -0.37
N LEU A 90 0.19 6.29 0.02
CA LEU A 90 0.20 4.84 0.16
C LEU A 90 0.51 4.46 1.62
N PHE A 91 -0.46 3.87 2.30
CA PHE A 91 -0.36 3.42 3.69
C PHE A 91 -0.47 1.89 3.75
N LEU A 92 0.64 1.21 4.04
CA LEU A 92 0.79 -0.24 4.15
C LEU A 92 1.29 -0.66 5.54
N GLU A 93 1.32 0.26 6.50
CA GLU A 93 1.88 0.01 7.83
C GLU A 93 1.10 -0.98 8.69
N ASN A 94 1.79 -1.75 9.53
CA ASN A 94 1.21 -2.84 10.34
C ASN A 94 0.53 -3.91 9.46
N ASN A 95 1.35 -4.66 8.72
CA ASN A 95 0.98 -5.85 7.97
C ASN A 95 2.16 -6.85 8.04
N ASP A 96 2.04 -8.00 7.38
CA ASP A 96 3.07 -9.04 7.29
C ASP A 96 3.67 -9.10 5.86
N LEU A 97 3.80 -7.94 5.20
CA LEU A 97 4.34 -7.87 3.84
C LEU A 97 5.84 -8.23 3.82
N ASP A 98 6.25 -8.94 2.78
CA ASP A 98 7.61 -9.44 2.59
C ASP A 98 8.27 -8.90 1.30
N GLY A 99 9.53 -9.27 1.09
CA GLY A 99 10.28 -8.87 -0.09
C GLY A 99 10.90 -7.47 0.03
N THR A 100 11.17 -6.87 -1.12
CA THR A 100 11.78 -5.54 -1.22
C THR A 100 10.76 -4.49 -1.63
N ILE A 101 11.01 -3.21 -1.28
CA ILE A 101 10.23 -2.09 -1.82
C ILE A 101 10.45 -2.01 -3.35
N PRO A 102 9.40 -2.03 -4.19
CA PRO A 102 9.55 -1.92 -5.64
C PRO A 102 10.05 -0.55 -6.07
N ARG A 103 11.05 -0.51 -6.95
CA ARG A 103 11.56 0.74 -7.53
C ARG A 103 10.50 1.48 -8.36
N GLU A 104 9.51 0.76 -8.86
CA GLU A 104 8.38 1.28 -9.65
C GLU A 104 7.56 2.31 -8.86
N LEU A 105 7.57 2.23 -7.52
CA LEU A 105 6.98 3.28 -6.67
C LEU A 105 7.67 4.64 -6.84
N GLY A 106 8.95 4.66 -7.25
CA GLY A 106 9.66 5.89 -7.60
C GLY A 106 9.11 6.59 -8.86
N GLN A 107 8.27 5.92 -9.65
CA GLN A 107 7.61 6.55 -10.79
C GLN A 107 6.40 7.40 -10.39
N LEU A 108 5.95 7.34 -9.13
CA LEU A 108 4.76 8.03 -8.64
C LEU A 108 5.08 9.48 -8.25
N LYS A 109 5.11 10.38 -9.24
CA LYS A 109 5.50 11.79 -9.06
C LYS A 109 4.54 12.61 -8.20
N ALA A 110 3.29 12.16 -8.04
CA ALA A 110 2.31 12.78 -7.15
C ALA A 110 2.41 12.28 -5.70
N MET A 111 3.18 11.22 -5.44
CA MET A 111 3.22 10.56 -4.14
C MET A 111 3.97 11.44 -3.14
N THR A 112 3.27 11.78 -2.07
CA THR A 112 3.80 12.58 -0.95
C THR A 112 4.00 11.72 0.28
N ILE A 113 3.26 10.62 0.43
CA ILE A 113 3.35 9.76 1.60
C ILE A 113 3.49 8.30 1.17
N LEU A 114 4.54 7.64 1.66
CA LEU A 114 4.69 6.20 1.66
C LEU A 114 4.96 5.74 3.08
N SER A 115 4.09 4.89 3.62
CA SER A 115 4.29 4.27 4.93
C SER A 115 4.26 2.76 4.78
N VAL A 116 5.38 2.12 5.09
CA VAL A 116 5.55 0.64 5.08
C VAL A 116 6.05 0.10 6.43
N LYS A 117 6.03 0.94 7.47
CA LYS A 117 6.54 0.60 8.80
C LYS A 117 5.82 -0.60 9.40
N LYS A 118 6.50 -1.33 10.29
CA LYS A 118 5.94 -2.52 10.96
C LYS A 118 5.42 -3.54 9.93
N ASN A 119 6.30 -3.87 8.99
CA ASN A 119 6.24 -5.04 8.13
C ASN A 119 7.59 -5.71 8.30
N ASP A 120 7.69 -6.57 9.31
CA ASP A 120 8.99 -7.06 9.80
C ASP A 120 9.68 -8.00 8.80
N GLN A 121 8.95 -8.44 7.76
CA GLN A 121 9.46 -9.29 6.67
C GLN A 121 9.96 -8.51 5.46
N LEU A 122 9.81 -7.17 5.41
CA LEU A 122 10.41 -6.35 4.37
C LEU A 122 11.93 -6.25 4.57
N TYR A 123 12.68 -6.43 3.49
CA TYR A 123 14.13 -6.42 3.50
C TYR A 123 14.71 -5.62 2.32
N GLY A 124 16.04 -5.44 2.35
CA GLY A 124 16.78 -4.73 1.32
C GLY A 124 16.70 -3.20 1.47
N PRO A 125 17.49 -2.47 0.66
CA PRO A 125 17.48 -1.01 0.69
C PRO A 125 16.21 -0.44 0.07
N VAL A 126 15.82 0.76 0.47
CA VAL A 126 14.83 1.53 -0.29
C VAL A 126 15.44 1.88 -1.66
N PRO A 127 14.76 1.61 -2.79
CA PRO A 127 15.28 1.96 -4.10
C PRO A 127 15.55 3.44 -4.24
N GLN A 128 16.65 3.79 -4.91
CA GLN A 128 17.05 5.18 -5.14
C GLN A 128 15.94 5.98 -5.84
N GLU A 129 15.20 5.36 -6.76
CA GLU A 129 14.09 5.98 -7.46
C GLU A 129 12.97 6.44 -6.52
N VAL A 130 12.75 5.71 -5.41
CA VAL A 130 11.77 6.08 -4.38
C VAL A 130 12.32 7.24 -3.55
N CYS A 131 13.59 7.17 -3.17
CA CYS A 131 14.30 8.19 -2.41
C CYS A 131 14.40 9.55 -3.11
N GLU A 132 14.64 9.57 -4.43
CA GLU A 132 14.76 10.80 -5.20
C GLU A 132 13.42 11.54 -5.36
N ASN A 133 12.31 10.81 -5.29
CA ASN A 133 10.97 11.36 -5.50
C ASN A 133 10.23 11.68 -4.20
N MET A 134 10.79 11.31 -3.04
CA MET A 134 10.21 11.62 -1.72
C MET A 134 11.19 12.42 -0.86
N PRO A 135 10.80 13.61 -0.36
CA PRO A 135 11.61 14.33 0.62
C PRO A 135 11.96 13.44 1.81
N ILE A 136 13.22 13.49 2.25
CA ILE A 136 13.81 12.70 3.35
C ILE A 136 12.96 12.73 4.63
N TRP A 137 12.23 13.82 4.89
CA TRP A 137 11.34 13.99 6.06
C TRP A 137 10.04 13.16 6.01
N LEU A 138 9.63 12.69 4.83
CA LEU A 138 8.43 11.86 4.66
C LEU A 138 8.70 10.37 4.87
N MET A 139 9.98 10.00 5.00
CA MET A 139 10.42 8.66 5.37
C MET A 139 10.65 8.50 6.88
N TYR A 140 10.33 9.51 7.71
CA TYR A 140 10.51 9.47 9.18
C TYR A 140 9.66 8.42 9.92
N GLY A 141 8.98 7.52 9.20
CA GLY A 141 8.34 6.32 9.74
C GLY A 141 8.94 5.02 9.22
N CYS A 142 9.73 5.03 8.14
CA CYS A 142 10.49 3.86 7.72
C CYS A 142 11.66 3.70 8.68
N GLY A 143 11.89 2.50 9.24
CA GLY A 143 13.21 2.11 9.77
C GLY A 143 14.27 2.02 8.66
N VAL A 144 14.10 2.77 7.56
CA VAL A 144 14.89 2.69 6.34
C VAL A 144 15.18 4.13 5.92
N LYS A 145 16.35 4.65 6.30
CA LYS A 145 16.90 5.84 5.63
C LYS A 145 17.36 5.43 4.24
N CYS A 146 17.29 6.34 3.28
CA CYS A 146 17.82 6.17 1.91
C CYS A 146 19.30 5.77 1.82
N GLU A 147 20.03 5.82 2.94
CA GLU A 147 21.44 5.45 3.04
C GLU A 147 21.69 4.13 3.79
N CYS A 148 20.66 3.44 4.29
CA CYS A 148 20.87 2.27 5.15
C CYS A 148 20.76 0.96 4.34
N THR A 149 21.93 0.41 3.99
CA THR A 149 22.10 -0.90 3.34
C THR A 149 21.85 -2.10 4.27
N ARG A 150 21.35 -1.89 5.49
CA ARG A 150 21.06 -2.94 6.47
C ARG A 150 19.83 -2.61 7.30
N GLY A 151 18.86 -3.53 7.29
CA GLY A 151 17.92 -3.90 8.36
C GLY A 151 17.10 -2.80 9.03
N CYS A 152 15.77 -2.99 9.06
CA CYS A 152 14.78 -2.04 9.57
C CYS A 152 14.78 -1.79 11.11
N ASP A 153 15.81 -2.21 11.86
CA ASP A 153 15.77 -2.27 13.33
C ASP A 153 16.88 -1.51 14.09
N GLU A 154 17.81 -0.81 13.41
CA GLU A 154 18.86 -0.04 14.11
C GLU A 154 18.87 1.46 13.75
N PRO A 155 19.16 2.35 14.72
CA PRO A 155 19.28 3.78 14.46
C PRO A 155 20.53 4.04 13.62
N CYS A 156 20.35 4.48 12.38
CA CYS A 156 21.43 4.92 11.52
C CYS A 156 22.13 6.15 12.15
N THR A 157 23.33 5.93 12.70
CA THR A 157 24.22 6.96 13.27
C THR A 157 24.71 7.93 12.18
N PRO A 158 25.16 9.16 12.56
CA PRO A 158 25.58 10.20 11.61
C PRO A 158 26.72 9.78 10.68
#